data_AF-A0A4Q1C1H3-F1
#
_entry.id   AF-A0A4Q1C1H3-F1
#
_cell.length_a   1.000
_cell.length_b   1.000
_cell.length_c   1.000
_cell.angle_alpha   90.00
_cell.angle_beta   90.00
_cell.angle_gamma   90.00
#
_symmetry.space_group_name_H-M   'P 1'
#
loop_
_entity.id
_entity.type
_entity.pdbx_description
1 polymer ?
#
loop_
_entity_poly.entity_id
_entity_poly.type
_entity_poly.pdbx_seq_one_letter_code
_entity_poly.pdbx_strand_id
1 'polypeptide(L)'
;MWCSMRKIGLLIVLCISTYASLAQSVLRTCQVSRIDSLSWKDLVWMYAQQDSLDRMLPIQNLTLILENTSGQRSEKTYQADSTFRMGGQVDEYLAQRLLIDKPDLTAFWALELVDDIQLFQSLKDSLNAKFKFRYYRMRYSSETRSLAQQGLLQKRGRSKIALSMHNFSLAADVAIYRKKRYLKRGPMYDQMGALAKELGLFWGGDFIGFPDLGHIQAFKNSAALLRQHPNLAFEFEHFKSNYELIYEQKANIGREDLVQDTQDLLEAMNEFRLNQACLCQYAMPVPPSAQDWIKLYQQDPKPRIHVNLQEQWAYVQCGTTGYFFPLGKWQRKIKG
;
A
#
# COMPACT_ATOMS: atom_id res chain seq x y z
N MET A 1 -3.16 -74.01 43.51
CA MET A 1 -2.14 -74.29 42.47
C MET A 1 -2.08 -73.11 41.52
N TRP A 2 -0.86 -72.77 41.10
CA TRP A 2 -0.49 -71.58 40.32
C TRP A 2 -1.09 -71.50 38.91
N CYS A 3 -1.40 -70.27 38.47
CA CYS A 3 -0.99 -69.67 37.17
C CYS A 3 -1.66 -68.29 37.05
N SER A 4 -0.96 -67.18 37.29
CA SER A 4 -0.04 -66.45 36.39
C SER A 4 -0.72 -65.58 35.33
N MET A 5 -0.80 -64.28 35.69
CA MET A 5 -0.49 -63.06 34.93
C MET A 5 -0.75 -63.02 33.42
N ARG A 6 -1.50 -61.99 33.00
CA ARG A 6 -1.10 -61.07 31.92
C ARG A 6 -1.71 -59.68 32.15
N LYS A 7 -0.90 -58.74 32.63
CA LYS A 7 -1.21 -57.30 32.63
C LYS A 7 -1.00 -56.79 31.20
N ILE A 8 -2.08 -56.41 30.53
CA ILE A 8 -2.02 -55.66 29.27
C ILE A 8 -1.88 -54.20 29.66
N GLY A 9 -0.65 -53.67 29.56
CA GLY A 9 -0.39 -52.24 29.60
C GLY A 9 -0.80 -51.64 28.26
N LEU A 10 -1.94 -50.94 28.24
CA LEU A 10 -2.38 -50.18 27.09
C LEU A 10 -1.53 -48.89 27.01
N LEU A 11 -0.53 -48.89 26.14
CA LEU A 11 0.26 -47.71 25.82
C LEU A 11 -0.59 -46.81 24.90
N ILE A 12 -1.30 -45.84 25.48
CA ILE A 12 -1.95 -44.78 24.70
C ILE A 12 -0.85 -43.84 24.22
N VAL A 13 -0.45 -44.01 22.96
CA VAL A 13 0.37 -43.04 22.24
C VAL A 13 -0.49 -41.81 22.00
N LEU A 14 -0.28 -40.78 22.82
CA LEU A 14 -0.74 -39.42 22.55
C LEU A 14 -0.05 -38.95 21.27
N CYS A 15 -0.76 -39.06 20.14
CA CYS A 15 -0.48 -38.28 18.94
C CYS A 15 -0.70 -36.81 19.27
N ILE A 16 0.34 -36.14 19.78
CA ILE A 16 0.41 -34.69 19.76
C ILE A 16 0.61 -34.31 18.29
N SER A 17 -0.50 -34.07 17.59
CA SER A 17 -0.51 -33.37 16.32
C SER A 17 -0.02 -31.94 16.60
N THR A 18 1.29 -31.73 16.50
CA THR A 18 1.86 -30.40 16.34
C THR A 18 1.43 -29.87 14.98
N TYR A 19 0.22 -29.30 14.92
CA TYR A 19 -0.06 -28.23 13.98
C TYR A 19 0.81 -27.06 14.41
N ALA A 20 2.10 -27.10 14.07
CA ALA A 20 2.85 -25.90 13.88
C ALA A 20 2.10 -25.16 12.77
N SER A 21 1.27 -24.20 13.14
CA SER A 21 0.84 -23.17 12.21
C SER A 21 2.13 -22.54 11.71
N LEU A 22 2.61 -22.99 10.55
CA LEU A 22 3.73 -22.35 9.87
C LEU A 22 3.30 -20.90 9.73
N ALA A 23 3.89 -20.03 10.55
CA ALA A 23 3.57 -18.61 10.55
C ALA A 23 3.83 -18.09 9.14
N GLN A 24 2.76 -17.91 8.37
CA GLN A 24 2.86 -17.59 6.95
C GLN A 24 3.62 -16.26 6.83
N SER A 25 4.48 -16.13 5.82
CA SER A 25 5.22 -14.88 5.63
C SER A 25 4.26 -13.74 5.31
N VAL A 26 4.50 -12.57 5.90
CA VAL A 26 3.82 -11.33 5.51
C VAL A 26 4.32 -10.80 4.16
N LEU A 27 5.47 -11.29 3.69
CA LEU A 27 6.02 -10.93 2.39
C LEU A 27 5.33 -11.72 1.30
N ARG A 28 5.11 -11.09 0.14
CA ARG A 28 4.54 -11.77 -1.02
C ARG A 28 5.45 -11.70 -2.23
N THR A 29 5.38 -12.75 -3.03
CA THR A 29 6.07 -12.88 -4.32
C THR A 29 5.07 -13.28 -5.40
N CYS A 30 5.34 -12.88 -6.64
CA CYS A 30 4.54 -13.29 -7.78
C CYS A 30 5.03 -14.65 -8.26
N GLN A 31 4.19 -15.68 -8.15
CA GLN A 31 4.50 -17.03 -8.61
C GLN A 31 3.84 -17.29 -9.96
N VAL A 32 4.62 -17.84 -10.90
CA VAL A 32 4.11 -18.20 -12.23
C VAL A 32 2.93 -19.14 -12.06
N SER A 33 1.80 -18.77 -12.65
CA SER A 33 0.56 -19.53 -12.55
C SER A 33 -0.34 -19.17 -13.71
N ARG A 34 -1.12 -20.15 -14.18
CA ARG A 34 -2.08 -19.91 -15.26
C ARG A 34 -3.16 -18.92 -14.84
N ILE A 35 -3.44 -17.96 -15.72
CA ILE A 35 -4.51 -16.98 -15.63
C ILE A 35 -5.46 -17.17 -16.80
N ASP A 36 -6.73 -17.45 -16.50
CA ASP A 36 -7.73 -17.72 -17.54
C ASP A 36 -8.56 -16.47 -17.92
N SER A 37 -8.58 -15.45 -17.06
CA SER A 37 -9.31 -14.20 -17.29
C SER A 37 -8.67 -13.03 -16.55
N LEU A 38 -8.80 -11.83 -17.11
CA LEU A 38 -8.40 -10.57 -16.48
C LEU A 38 -9.45 -9.49 -16.73
N SER A 39 -9.55 -8.56 -15.79
CA SER A 39 -10.28 -7.31 -15.94
C SER A 39 -9.36 -6.17 -16.37
N TRP A 40 -9.93 -5.06 -16.86
CA TRP A 40 -9.15 -3.85 -17.15
C TRP A 40 -8.40 -3.33 -15.92
N LYS A 41 -9.01 -3.45 -14.74
CA LYS A 41 -8.41 -3.09 -13.46
C LYS A 41 -7.12 -3.87 -13.23
N ASP A 42 -7.09 -5.16 -13.55
CA ASP A 42 -5.90 -5.99 -13.36
C ASP A 42 -4.75 -5.54 -14.27
N LEU A 43 -5.04 -5.14 -15.51
CA LEU A 43 -4.03 -4.62 -16.43
C LEU A 43 -3.45 -3.28 -15.95
N VAL A 44 -4.27 -2.39 -15.37
CA VAL A 44 -3.79 -1.15 -14.73
C VAL A 44 -2.86 -1.46 -13.57
N TRP A 45 -3.24 -2.41 -12.71
CA TRP A 45 -2.39 -2.87 -11.61
C TRP A 45 -1.08 -3.49 -12.09
N MET A 46 -1.11 -4.33 -13.13
CA MET A 46 0.09 -4.95 -13.70
C MET A 46 1.04 -3.92 -14.28
N TYR A 47 0.51 -2.90 -14.96
CA TYR A 47 1.33 -1.78 -15.44
C TYR A 47 1.98 -1.02 -14.27
N ALA A 48 1.22 -0.78 -13.20
CA ALA A 48 1.70 -0.11 -11.99
C ALA A 48 2.70 -0.95 -11.15
N GLN A 49 2.72 -2.28 -11.29
CA GLN A 49 3.63 -3.16 -10.54
C GLN A 49 5.11 -2.99 -10.88
N GLN A 50 5.43 -2.33 -11.99
CA GLN A 50 6.81 -2.19 -12.41
C GLN A 50 7.52 -1.16 -11.52
N ASP A 51 8.64 -1.56 -10.90
CA ASP A 51 9.57 -0.74 -10.08
C ASP A 51 10.09 0.53 -10.80
N SER A 52 9.71 0.74 -12.06
CA SER A 52 9.92 1.97 -12.82
C SER A 52 8.98 3.12 -12.44
N LEU A 53 7.98 2.90 -11.58
CA LEU A 53 7.12 3.97 -11.04
C LEU A 53 7.86 5.02 -10.21
N ASP A 54 9.02 4.69 -9.62
CA ASP A 54 9.84 5.63 -8.83
C ASP A 54 10.32 6.83 -9.67
N ARG A 55 10.22 6.70 -11.00
CA ARG A 55 10.64 7.69 -12.00
C ARG A 55 9.66 7.86 -13.15
N MET A 56 8.41 7.38 -13.05
CA MET A 56 7.46 7.62 -14.13
C MET A 56 7.15 9.12 -14.17
N LEU A 57 7.75 9.78 -15.17
CA LEU A 57 7.24 11.03 -15.68
C LEU A 57 5.79 10.79 -16.11
N PRO A 58 4.90 11.77 -15.89
CA PRO A 58 3.51 11.66 -16.29
C PRO A 58 3.40 11.18 -17.74
N ILE A 59 2.60 10.14 -17.93
CA ILE A 59 2.32 9.58 -19.24
C ILE A 59 1.00 10.15 -19.76
N GLN A 60 0.98 10.68 -20.98
CA GLN A 60 -0.23 11.31 -21.51
C GLN A 60 -1.32 10.31 -21.85
N ASN A 61 -0.94 9.10 -22.27
CA ASN A 61 -1.86 8.04 -22.65
C ASN A 61 -1.35 6.69 -22.14
N LEU A 62 -2.26 5.79 -21.79
CA LEU A 62 -1.99 4.42 -21.41
C LEU A 62 -2.89 3.48 -22.21
N THR A 63 -2.28 2.61 -23.01
CA THR A 63 -3.01 1.62 -23.81
C THR A 63 -2.93 0.24 -23.16
N LEU A 64 -4.09 -0.34 -22.87
CA LEU A 64 -4.25 -1.70 -22.35
C LEU A 64 -4.73 -2.62 -23.48
N ILE A 65 -4.02 -3.71 -23.73
CA ILE A 65 -4.37 -4.71 -24.73
C ILE A 65 -4.48 -6.06 -24.03
N LEU A 66 -5.60 -6.76 -24.26
CA LEU A 66 -5.87 -8.08 -23.73
C LEU A 66 -6.23 -9.04 -24.86
N GLU A 67 -5.42 -10.08 -25.03
CA GLU A 67 -5.74 -11.25 -25.85
C GLU A 67 -6.21 -12.37 -24.92
N ASN A 68 -7.48 -12.76 -25.04
CA ASN A 68 -8.05 -13.79 -24.16
C ASN A 68 -7.57 -15.20 -24.55
N THR A 69 -7.99 -16.22 -23.80
CA THR A 69 -7.61 -17.63 -24.05
C THR A 69 -8.09 -18.19 -25.39
N SER A 70 -9.03 -17.51 -26.06
CA SER A 70 -9.52 -17.85 -27.40
C SER A 70 -8.82 -17.06 -28.52
N GLY A 71 -7.82 -16.23 -28.19
CA GLY A 71 -7.12 -15.37 -29.15
C GLY A 71 -7.89 -14.10 -29.54
N GLN A 72 -9.01 -13.79 -28.89
CA GLN A 72 -9.74 -12.55 -29.15
C GLN A 72 -9.02 -11.37 -28.49
N ARG A 73 -8.65 -10.38 -29.31
CA ARG A 73 -7.99 -9.15 -28.89
C ARG A 73 -8.99 -8.06 -28.55
N SER A 74 -8.82 -7.43 -27.39
CA SER A 74 -9.54 -6.24 -26.95
C SER A 74 -8.54 -5.15 -26.55
N GLU A 75 -8.91 -3.89 -26.75
CA GLU A 75 -8.04 -2.74 -26.48
C GLU A 75 -8.83 -1.62 -25.79
N LYS A 76 -8.21 -0.99 -24.79
CA LYS A 76 -8.73 0.20 -24.10
C LYS A 76 -7.60 1.19 -23.90
N THR A 77 -7.79 2.42 -24.36
CA THR A 77 -6.80 3.50 -24.17
C THR A 77 -7.38 4.56 -23.24
N TYR A 78 -6.62 4.93 -22.23
CA TYR A 78 -6.89 6.05 -21.35
C TYR A 78 -6.03 7.25 -21.74
N GLN A 79 -6.61 8.43 -21.63
CA GLN A 79 -5.94 9.70 -21.86
C GLN A 79 -5.99 10.53 -20.58
N ALA A 80 -4.92 11.25 -20.27
CA ALA A 80 -4.85 12.08 -19.08
C ALA A 80 -5.96 13.14 -19.09
N ASP A 81 -6.78 13.17 -18.04
CA ASP A 81 -7.81 14.18 -17.86
C ASP A 81 -7.60 14.91 -16.53
N SER A 82 -7.10 16.14 -16.60
CA SER A 82 -6.88 16.98 -15.41
C SER A 82 -8.18 17.43 -14.74
N THR A 83 -9.31 17.29 -15.43
CA THR A 83 -10.64 17.60 -14.90
C THR A 83 -11.32 16.38 -14.29
N PHE A 84 -10.69 15.20 -14.34
CA PHE A 84 -11.24 13.96 -13.83
C PHE A 84 -11.75 14.11 -12.39
N ARG A 85 -12.92 13.55 -12.14
CA ARG A 85 -13.53 13.42 -10.81
C ARG A 85 -13.94 11.97 -10.64
N MET A 86 -13.63 11.39 -9.48
CA MET A 86 -13.98 10.02 -9.16
C MET A 86 -15.51 9.85 -9.14
N GLY A 87 -16.04 9.26 -10.21
CA GLY A 87 -17.44 8.84 -10.33
C GLY A 87 -17.66 7.71 -11.34
N GLY A 88 -16.57 7.15 -11.87
CA GLY A 88 -16.55 6.14 -12.93
C GLY A 88 -16.12 4.74 -12.45
N GLN A 89 -15.70 3.89 -13.38
CA GLN A 89 -15.24 2.54 -13.08
C GLN A 89 -13.87 2.56 -12.37
N VAL A 90 -13.57 1.53 -11.57
CA VAL A 90 -12.33 1.48 -10.75
C VAL A 90 -11.06 1.54 -11.59
N ASP A 91 -11.04 0.84 -12.72
CA ASP A 91 -9.95 0.88 -13.68
C ASP A 91 -9.69 2.27 -14.25
N GLU A 92 -10.73 3.08 -14.41
CA GLU A 92 -10.61 4.43 -14.99
C GLU A 92 -9.88 5.38 -14.05
N TYR A 93 -10.27 5.49 -12.79
CA TYR A 93 -9.55 6.38 -11.88
C TYR A 93 -8.15 5.84 -11.54
N LEU A 94 -7.95 4.53 -11.42
CA LEU A 94 -6.59 3.98 -11.25
C LEU A 94 -5.70 4.28 -12.48
N ALA A 95 -6.26 4.25 -13.69
CA ALA A 95 -5.53 4.68 -14.88
C ALA A 95 -5.23 6.18 -14.85
N GLN A 96 -6.21 7.02 -14.51
CA GLN A 96 -5.99 8.47 -14.34
C GLN A 96 -4.93 8.77 -13.28
N ARG A 97 -4.84 7.95 -12.23
CA ARG A 97 -3.80 8.08 -11.21
C ARG A 97 -2.38 7.91 -11.79
N LEU A 98 -2.21 7.06 -12.80
CA LEU A 98 -0.93 6.86 -13.51
C LEU A 98 -0.64 7.98 -14.53
N LEU A 99 -1.69 8.58 -15.11
CA LEU A 99 -1.60 9.54 -16.21
C LEU A 99 -1.37 10.98 -15.74
N ILE A 100 -2.01 11.35 -14.63
CA ILE A 100 -1.95 12.72 -14.09
C ILE A 100 -0.63 12.90 -13.33
N ASP A 101 0.11 13.97 -13.64
CA ASP A 101 1.34 14.32 -12.94
C ASP A 101 1.05 14.63 -11.47
N LYS A 102 1.69 13.85 -10.59
CA LYS A 102 1.72 14.01 -9.13
C LYS A 102 0.51 14.76 -8.59
N PRO A 103 -0.71 14.20 -8.74
CA PRO A 103 -1.85 14.84 -8.14
C PRO A 103 -1.56 14.91 -6.65
N ASP A 104 -1.89 16.05 -6.05
CA ASP A 104 -2.02 16.12 -4.61
C ASP A 104 -2.93 14.96 -4.19
N LEU A 105 -2.36 13.95 -3.51
CA LEU A 105 -3.11 12.76 -3.11
C LEU A 105 -4.34 13.14 -2.29
N THR A 106 -4.27 14.28 -1.61
CA THR A 106 -5.41 14.92 -0.95
C THR A 106 -6.54 15.16 -1.93
N ALA A 107 -6.27 15.84 -3.04
CA ALA A 107 -7.28 16.22 -4.03
C ALA A 107 -7.77 15.01 -4.84
N PHE A 108 -6.87 14.08 -5.16
CA PHE A 108 -7.21 12.90 -5.96
C PHE A 108 -8.18 11.98 -5.20
N TRP A 109 -7.84 11.63 -3.96
CA TRP A 109 -8.64 10.72 -3.13
C TRP A 109 -9.72 11.42 -2.30
N ALA A 110 -9.89 12.74 -2.44
CA ALA A 110 -10.84 13.53 -1.66
C ALA A 110 -12.27 12.97 -1.70
N LEU A 111 -12.70 12.42 -2.84
CA LEU A 111 -14.04 11.87 -3.00
C LEU A 111 -14.20 10.50 -2.35
N GLU A 112 -13.20 9.60 -2.44
CA GLU A 112 -13.22 8.31 -1.74
C GLU A 112 -13.15 8.50 -0.22
N LEU A 113 -12.44 9.54 0.24
CA LEU A 113 -12.19 9.82 1.64
C LEU A 113 -13.07 10.94 2.24
N VAL A 114 -14.12 11.38 1.52
CA VAL A 114 -14.86 12.59 1.89
C VAL A 114 -15.44 12.53 3.31
N ASP A 115 -16.04 11.39 3.68
CA ASP A 115 -16.66 11.20 4.98
C ASP A 115 -15.62 11.17 6.09
N ASP A 116 -14.48 10.50 5.88
CA ASP A 116 -13.40 10.44 6.87
C ASP A 116 -12.69 11.78 7.04
N ILE A 117 -12.51 12.54 5.97
CA ILE A 117 -11.96 13.90 6.02
C ILE A 117 -12.90 14.82 6.81
N GLN A 118 -14.21 14.75 6.55
CA GLN A 118 -15.20 15.55 7.27
C GLN A 118 -15.28 15.17 8.75
N LEU A 119 -15.28 13.88 9.05
CA LEU A 119 -15.26 13.38 10.42
C LEU A 119 -13.98 13.83 11.14
N PHE A 120 -12.81 13.64 10.53
CA PHE A 120 -11.53 14.07 11.09
C PHE A 120 -11.50 15.57 11.36
N GLN A 121 -12.04 16.38 10.45
CA GLN A 121 -12.17 17.81 10.63
C GLN A 121 -13.07 18.16 11.84
N SER A 122 -14.23 17.50 11.98
CA SER A 122 -15.12 17.68 13.13
C SER A 122 -14.45 17.30 14.46
N LEU A 123 -13.69 16.20 14.48
CA LEU A 123 -12.96 15.74 15.65
C LEU A 123 -11.82 16.71 16.03
N LYS A 124 -11.12 17.27 15.04
CA LYS A 124 -10.13 18.33 15.26
C LYS A 124 -10.76 19.58 15.87
N ASP A 125 -11.87 20.05 15.32
CA ASP A 125 -12.56 21.22 15.84
C ASP A 125 -13.00 20.99 17.30
N SER A 126 -13.47 19.78 17.60
CA SER A 126 -13.79 19.34 18.96
C SER A 126 -12.57 19.30 19.88
N LEU A 127 -11.42 18.82 19.40
CA LEU A 127 -10.16 18.80 20.16
C LEU A 127 -9.69 20.22 20.51
N ASN A 128 -9.69 21.12 19.52
CA ASN A 128 -9.34 22.52 19.72
C ASN A 128 -10.32 23.23 20.67
N ALA A 129 -11.60 22.87 20.63
CA ALA A 129 -12.62 23.34 21.56
C ALA A 129 -12.44 22.79 22.99
N LYS A 130 -12.02 21.52 23.16
CA LYS A 130 -11.75 20.91 24.47
C LYS A 130 -10.41 21.33 25.08
N PHE A 131 -9.41 21.71 24.28
CA PHE A 131 -8.09 22.11 24.78
C PHE A 131 -8.12 23.50 25.44
N LYS A 132 -8.61 23.57 26.69
CA LYS A 132 -8.78 24.81 27.47
C LYS A 132 -7.90 24.81 28.71
N PHE A 133 -6.59 24.89 28.50
CA PHE A 133 -5.61 24.94 29.59
C PHE A 133 -5.11 26.37 29.83
N ARG A 134 -5.13 26.80 31.10
CA ARG A 134 -4.68 28.14 31.50
C ARG A 134 -3.22 28.36 31.07
N TYR A 135 -2.98 29.44 30.32
CA TYR A 135 -1.69 29.83 29.72
C TYR A 135 -1.18 29.01 28.53
N TYR A 136 -1.93 27.99 28.09
CA TYR A 136 -1.56 27.18 26.92
C TYR A 136 -2.53 27.42 25.77
N ARG A 137 -2.01 27.26 24.55
CA ARG A 137 -2.79 27.33 23.32
C ARG A 137 -2.27 26.25 22.38
N MET A 138 -3.17 25.58 21.68
CA MET A 138 -2.81 24.71 20.56
C MET A 138 -3.11 25.41 19.24
N ARG A 139 -2.39 25.02 18.18
CA ARG A 139 -2.65 25.39 16.79
C ARG A 139 -2.31 24.20 15.91
N TYR A 140 -3.05 24.00 14.83
CA TYR A 140 -2.61 23.11 13.76
C TYR A 140 -1.50 23.81 12.98
N SER A 141 -0.37 23.14 12.85
CA SER A 141 0.86 23.66 12.24
C SER A 141 1.14 23.05 10.87
N SER A 142 0.60 21.86 10.62
CA SER A 142 0.57 21.19 9.32
C SER A 142 -0.68 20.31 9.29
N GLU A 143 -1.43 20.34 8.20
CA GLU A 143 -2.64 19.52 8.03
C GLU A 143 -2.48 18.63 6.82
N THR A 144 -2.26 19.22 5.64
CA THR A 144 -1.98 18.47 4.42
C THR A 144 -0.48 18.43 4.13
N ARG A 145 -0.06 17.44 3.33
CA ARG A 145 1.32 17.33 2.84
C ARG A 145 1.35 16.68 1.47
N SER A 146 2.06 17.25 0.51
CA SER A 146 2.25 16.61 -0.78
C SER A 146 3.27 15.47 -0.72
N LEU A 147 3.25 14.57 -1.71
CA LEU A 147 4.28 13.52 -1.85
C LEU A 147 5.70 14.10 -1.94
N ALA A 148 5.87 15.22 -2.65
CA ALA A 148 7.16 15.90 -2.77
C ALA A 148 7.65 16.40 -1.41
N GLN A 149 6.78 17.01 -0.60
CA GLN A 149 7.11 17.44 0.76
C GLN A 149 7.45 16.24 1.66
N GLN A 150 6.68 15.15 1.56
CA GLN A 150 6.93 13.92 2.31
C GLN A 150 8.30 13.29 1.95
N GLY A 151 8.65 13.25 0.66
CA GLY A 151 9.96 12.80 0.19
C GLY A 151 11.10 13.69 0.70
N LEU A 152 10.91 15.01 0.76
CA LEU A 152 11.90 15.93 1.35
C LEU A 152 12.11 15.69 2.85
N LEU A 153 11.04 15.37 3.60
CA LEU A 153 11.16 15.03 5.03
C LEU A 153 11.92 13.72 5.24
N GLN A 154 11.65 12.69 4.42
CA GLN A 154 12.38 11.43 4.47
C GLN A 154 13.87 11.61 4.18
N LYS A 155 14.21 12.34 3.10
CA LYS A 155 15.61 12.65 2.75
C LYS A 155 16.35 13.38 3.88
N ARG A 156 15.64 14.17 4.70
CA ARG A 156 16.18 14.87 5.87
C ARG A 156 16.14 14.04 7.16
N GLY A 157 15.69 12.79 7.10
CA GLY A 157 15.53 11.92 8.28
C GLY A 157 14.42 12.35 9.23
N ARG A 158 13.53 13.27 8.82
CA ARG A 158 12.42 13.81 9.63
C ARG A 158 11.12 13.03 9.48
N SER A 159 11.08 12.08 8.55
CA SER A 159 10.01 11.08 8.41
C SER A 159 10.65 9.72 8.19
N LYS A 160 9.98 8.66 8.67
CA LYS A 160 10.39 7.27 8.47
C LYS A 160 9.58 6.56 7.38
N ILE A 161 8.49 7.18 6.91
CA ILE A 161 7.51 6.55 6.02
C ILE A 161 7.40 7.25 4.67
N ALA A 162 7.20 6.46 3.62
CA ALA A 162 7.04 6.93 2.25
C ALA A 162 5.74 7.72 2.03
N LEU A 163 4.65 7.13 2.52
CA LEU A 163 3.30 7.70 2.53
C LEU A 163 2.87 7.97 3.97
N SER A 164 2.19 9.08 4.19
CA SER A 164 1.69 9.53 5.48
C SER A 164 0.21 9.88 5.37
N MET A 165 -0.52 9.79 6.48
CA MET A 165 -1.91 10.25 6.57
C MET A 165 -2.10 11.72 6.18
N HIS A 166 -1.06 12.56 6.30
CA HIS A 166 -1.09 13.94 5.79
C HIS A 166 -1.24 14.02 4.27
N ASN A 167 -0.81 13.00 3.53
CA ASN A 167 -1.00 12.92 2.08
C ASN A 167 -2.47 12.74 1.69
N PHE A 168 -3.32 12.40 2.65
CA PHE A 168 -4.73 12.10 2.43
C PHE A 168 -5.67 13.04 3.21
N SER A 169 -5.14 14.12 3.81
CA SER A 169 -5.88 15.00 4.75
C SER A 169 -6.45 14.31 5.99
N LEU A 170 -5.83 13.21 6.42
CA LEU A 170 -6.28 12.40 7.55
C LEU A 170 -5.34 12.50 8.77
N ALA A 171 -4.47 13.51 8.79
CA ALA A 171 -3.60 13.82 9.92
C ALA A 171 -3.38 15.32 10.10
N ALA A 172 -2.94 15.71 11.30
CA ALA A 172 -2.53 17.07 11.60
C ALA A 172 -1.41 17.08 12.65
N ASP A 173 -0.48 18.02 12.48
CA ASP A 173 0.59 18.28 13.43
C ASP A 173 0.18 19.48 14.31
N VAL A 174 0.04 19.24 15.61
CA VAL A 174 -0.35 20.20 16.63
C VAL A 174 0.90 20.86 17.22
N ALA A 175 0.91 22.20 17.21
CA ALA A 175 1.88 23.00 17.93
C ALA A 175 1.29 23.57 19.21
N ILE A 176 1.86 23.22 20.37
CA ILE A 176 1.46 23.75 21.67
C ILE A 176 2.35 24.93 22.06
N TYR A 177 1.73 26.01 22.53
CA TYR A 177 2.39 27.22 23.00
C TYR A 177 2.06 27.46 24.47
N ARG A 178 3.06 27.86 25.26
CA ARG A 178 2.86 28.48 26.57
C ARG A 178 3.06 29.98 26.43
N LYS A 179 1.99 30.77 26.58
CA LYS A 179 1.95 32.19 26.18
C LYS A 179 2.35 32.35 24.70
N LYS A 180 3.54 32.90 24.41
CA LYS A 180 4.09 33.07 23.04
C LYS A 180 5.18 32.05 22.69
N ARG A 181 5.58 31.18 23.62
CA ARG A 181 6.69 30.24 23.42
C ARG A 181 6.18 28.89 22.93
N TYR A 182 6.63 28.47 21.75
CA TYR A 182 6.41 27.13 21.24
C TYR A 182 7.07 26.07 22.14
N LEU A 183 6.36 24.99 22.42
CA LEU A 183 6.84 23.84 23.16
C LEU A 183 7.13 22.70 22.17
N LYS A 184 8.38 22.28 22.09
CA LYS A 184 8.79 21.13 21.27
C LYS A 184 8.37 19.78 21.87
N ARG A 185 8.18 19.73 23.19
CA ARG A 185 7.85 18.53 23.98
C ARG A 185 7.32 18.95 25.36
N GLY A 186 6.76 18.00 26.10
CA GLY A 186 6.37 18.16 27.52
C GLY A 186 4.97 17.63 27.82
N PRO A 187 4.57 17.66 29.10
CA PRO A 187 3.35 16.98 29.59
C PRO A 187 2.05 17.51 28.98
N MET A 188 2.08 18.70 28.38
CA MET A 188 0.91 19.22 27.67
C MET A 188 0.59 18.47 26.38
N TYR A 189 1.57 17.82 25.75
CA TYR A 189 1.28 16.93 24.63
C TYR A 189 0.59 15.66 25.11
N ASP A 190 0.93 15.13 26.28
CA ASP A 190 0.24 13.96 26.86
C ASP A 190 -1.23 14.31 27.17
N GLN A 191 -1.48 15.51 27.70
CA GLN A 191 -2.84 16.02 27.92
C GLN A 191 -3.61 16.21 26.60
N MET A 192 -2.96 16.73 25.56
CA MET A 192 -3.55 16.85 24.23
C MET A 192 -3.88 15.47 23.65
N GLY A 193 -2.94 14.52 23.74
CA GLY A 193 -3.11 13.15 23.27
C GLY A 193 -4.22 12.40 23.99
N ALA A 194 -4.35 12.58 25.32
CA ALA A 194 -5.47 12.02 26.08
C ALA A 194 -6.83 12.56 25.61
N LEU A 195 -6.94 13.88 25.40
CA LEU A 195 -8.16 14.49 24.85
C LEU A 195 -8.45 14.03 23.42
N ALA A 196 -7.41 13.89 22.58
CA ALA A 196 -7.56 13.39 21.22
C ALA A 196 -8.14 11.97 21.22
N LYS A 197 -7.59 11.08 22.06
CA LYS A 197 -8.08 9.71 22.22
C LYS A 197 -9.51 9.62 22.75
N GLU A 198 -9.88 10.49 23.70
CA GLU A 198 -11.27 10.57 24.20
C GLU A 198 -12.26 10.91 23.08
N LEU A 199 -11.82 11.69 22.08
CA LEU A 199 -12.61 12.05 20.91
C LEU A 199 -12.57 11.00 19.79
N GLY A 200 -11.83 9.90 19.96
CA GLY A 200 -11.67 8.87 18.94
C GLY A 200 -10.56 9.15 17.91
N LEU A 201 -9.72 10.16 18.12
CA LEU A 201 -8.52 10.38 17.32
C LEU A 201 -7.37 9.49 17.79
N PHE A 202 -6.47 9.15 16.88
CA PHE A 202 -5.22 8.49 17.21
C PHE A 202 -4.11 9.52 17.41
N TRP A 203 -3.26 9.30 18.41
CA TRP A 203 -2.20 10.23 18.79
C TRP A 203 -0.82 9.62 18.50
N GLY A 204 0.04 10.37 17.81
CA GLY A 204 1.37 9.91 17.42
C GLY A 204 2.34 9.68 18.57
N GLY A 205 2.04 10.18 19.78
CA GLY A 205 2.79 9.84 20.99
C GLY A 205 2.72 8.36 21.35
N ASP A 206 1.69 7.64 20.89
CA ASP A 206 1.52 6.20 21.10
C ASP A 206 2.16 5.34 19.99
N PHE A 207 2.79 5.95 18.97
CA PHE A 207 3.44 5.21 17.89
C PHE A 207 4.65 4.42 18.38
N ILE A 208 4.74 3.16 17.93
CA ILE A 208 5.86 2.29 18.25
C ILE A 208 7.03 2.63 17.32
N GLY A 209 8.22 2.84 17.89
CA GLY A 209 9.46 3.07 17.15
C GLY A 209 9.71 4.51 16.67
N PHE A 210 8.67 5.32 16.45
CA PHE A 210 8.80 6.74 16.08
C PHE A 210 7.73 7.66 16.74
N PRO A 211 7.71 7.78 18.08
CA PRO A 211 6.74 8.66 18.74
C PRO A 211 6.80 10.11 18.23
N ASP A 212 5.65 10.64 17.82
CA ASP A 212 5.47 12.03 17.42
C ASP A 212 4.38 12.69 18.27
N LEU A 213 4.82 13.36 19.33
CA LEU A 213 3.94 13.99 20.32
C LEU A 213 3.01 15.04 19.71
N GLY A 214 3.41 15.68 18.60
CA GLY A 214 2.61 16.69 17.93
C GLY A 214 1.55 16.11 17.02
N HIS A 215 1.62 14.83 16.67
CA HIS A 215 0.84 14.27 15.59
C HIS A 215 -0.51 13.70 16.06
N ILE A 216 -1.57 13.95 15.30
CA ILE A 216 -2.86 13.26 15.43
C ILE A 216 -3.33 12.78 14.05
N GLN A 217 -4.08 11.69 14.02
CA GLN A 217 -4.62 11.13 12.77
C GLN A 217 -5.97 10.43 12.95
N ALA A 218 -6.71 10.32 11.84
CA ALA A 218 -8.06 9.75 11.81
C ALA A 218 -8.08 8.21 11.98
N PHE A 219 -7.03 7.54 11.51
CA PHE A 219 -6.93 6.08 11.52
C PHE A 219 -5.82 5.62 12.44
N LYS A 220 -5.89 4.39 12.98
CA LYS A 220 -4.85 3.83 13.83
C LYS A 220 -3.48 3.83 13.14
N ASN A 221 -3.46 3.34 11.90
CA ASN A 221 -2.30 3.25 11.04
C ASN A 221 -2.77 3.10 9.58
N SER A 222 -1.83 3.04 8.64
CA SER A 222 -2.15 2.87 7.21
C SER A 222 -2.87 1.56 6.90
N ALA A 223 -2.66 0.50 7.69
CA ALA A 223 -3.40 -0.75 7.53
C ALA A 223 -4.91 -0.57 7.77
N ALA A 224 -5.29 0.18 8.82
CA ALA A 224 -6.69 0.49 9.09
C ALA A 224 -7.33 1.31 7.96
N LEU A 225 -6.60 2.29 7.40
CA LEU A 225 -7.05 3.05 6.24
C LEU A 225 -7.30 2.15 5.03
N LEU A 226 -6.35 1.26 4.69
CA LEU A 226 -6.50 0.37 3.54
C LEU A 226 -7.63 -0.64 3.69
N ARG A 227 -7.92 -1.09 4.91
CA ARG A 227 -9.05 -1.99 5.15
C ARG A 227 -10.40 -1.33 4.92
N GLN A 228 -10.51 -0.04 5.22
CA GLN A 228 -11.72 0.74 4.95
C GLN A 228 -11.79 1.18 3.48
N HIS A 229 -10.64 1.50 2.87
CA HIS A 229 -10.53 1.99 1.49
C HIS A 229 -9.52 1.19 0.67
N PRO A 230 -9.88 -0.01 0.17
CA PRO A 230 -8.95 -0.93 -0.47
C PRO A 230 -8.24 -0.38 -1.71
N ASN A 231 -8.86 0.56 -2.44
CA ASN A 231 -8.27 1.08 -3.67
C ASN A 231 -7.06 1.98 -3.40
N LEU A 232 -6.97 2.57 -2.20
CA LEU A 232 -5.78 3.33 -1.79
C LEU A 232 -4.54 2.45 -1.72
N ALA A 233 -4.66 1.11 -1.63
CA ALA A 233 -3.53 0.21 -1.70
C ALA A 233 -2.68 0.46 -2.96
N PHE A 234 -3.28 1.00 -4.01
CA PHE A 234 -2.61 1.40 -5.24
C PHE A 234 -1.45 2.37 -5.00
N GLU A 235 -1.61 3.32 -4.07
CA GLU A 235 -0.54 4.24 -3.69
C GLU A 235 0.58 3.54 -2.91
N PHE A 236 0.21 2.61 -2.03
CA PHE A 236 1.15 1.93 -1.15
C PHE A 236 1.96 0.85 -1.86
N GLU A 237 1.42 0.21 -2.90
CA GLU A 237 2.16 -0.77 -3.71
C GLU A 237 3.46 -0.22 -4.27
N HIS A 238 3.48 1.06 -4.64
CA HIS A 238 4.67 1.72 -5.15
C HIS A 238 5.86 1.66 -4.17
N PHE A 239 5.58 1.62 -2.87
CA PHE A 239 6.57 1.59 -1.81
C PHE A 239 6.70 0.21 -1.14
N LYS A 240 6.07 -0.83 -1.70
CA LYS A 240 6.07 -2.20 -1.15
C LYS A 240 7.48 -2.66 -0.79
N SER A 241 8.43 -2.57 -1.72
CA SER A 241 9.82 -3.01 -1.52
C SER A 241 10.48 -2.32 -0.32
N ASN A 242 10.17 -1.04 -0.07
CA ASN A 242 10.67 -0.30 1.09
C ASN A 242 10.06 -0.81 2.40
N TYR A 243 8.75 -1.08 2.41
CA TYR A 243 8.07 -1.65 3.58
C TYR A 243 8.57 -3.06 3.90
N GLU A 244 8.75 -3.90 2.89
CA GLU A 244 9.30 -5.24 3.02
C GLU A 244 10.73 -5.19 3.57
N LEU A 245 11.58 -4.29 3.06
CA LEU A 245 12.94 -4.10 3.57
C LEU A 245 12.97 -3.68 5.04
N ILE A 246 12.13 -2.71 5.44
CA ILE A 246 12.04 -2.27 6.83
C ILE A 246 11.62 -3.42 7.75
N TYR A 247 10.63 -4.20 7.31
CA TYR A 247 10.15 -5.37 8.05
C TYR A 247 11.25 -6.44 8.16
N GLU A 248 11.86 -6.86 7.05
CA GLU A 248 12.90 -7.88 7.01
C GLU A 248 14.10 -7.49 7.90
N GLN A 249 14.53 -6.23 7.87
CA GLN A 249 15.64 -5.75 8.71
C GLN A 249 15.40 -5.95 10.21
N LYS A 250 14.14 -5.86 10.67
CA LYS A 250 13.79 -6.05 12.08
C LYS A 250 13.44 -7.49 12.41
N ALA A 251 12.75 -8.19 11.51
CA ALA A 251 12.47 -9.61 11.66
C ALA A 251 13.76 -10.45 11.75
N ASN A 252 14.79 -10.10 10.97
CA ASN A 252 16.07 -10.81 10.98
C ASN A 252 16.84 -10.70 12.32
N ILE A 253 16.48 -9.74 13.18
CA ILE A 253 17.06 -9.59 14.52
C ILE A 253 16.05 -9.90 15.63
N GLY A 254 14.90 -10.50 15.30
CA GLY A 254 13.84 -10.87 16.24
C GLY A 254 13.17 -9.66 16.92
N ARG A 255 13.09 -8.52 16.22
CA ARG A 255 12.53 -7.25 16.71
C ARG A 255 11.33 -6.78 15.90
N GLU A 256 10.49 -7.70 15.47
CA GLU A 256 9.21 -7.44 14.79
C GLU A 256 8.31 -6.50 15.62
N ASP A 257 8.43 -6.55 16.95
CA ASP A 257 7.75 -5.65 17.89
C ASP A 257 7.97 -4.16 17.58
N LEU A 258 9.10 -3.80 16.95
CA LEU A 258 9.42 -2.42 16.59
C LEU A 258 8.83 -1.97 15.25
N VAL A 259 8.23 -2.86 14.48
CA VAL A 259 7.70 -2.60 13.13
C VAL A 259 6.31 -3.18 12.94
N GLN A 260 5.53 -3.28 14.03
CA GLN A 260 4.17 -3.82 13.98
C GLN A 260 3.29 -3.07 12.98
N ASP A 261 3.36 -1.74 12.90
CA ASP A 261 2.59 -0.97 11.92
C ASP A 261 2.98 -1.28 10.47
N THR A 262 4.26 -1.57 10.20
CA THR A 262 4.74 -2.00 8.88
C THR A 262 4.23 -3.40 8.56
N GLN A 263 4.24 -4.30 9.53
CA GLN A 263 3.70 -5.65 9.37
C GLN A 263 2.20 -5.61 9.08
N ASP A 264 1.44 -4.83 9.87
CA ASP A 264 -0.01 -4.65 9.68
C ASP A 264 -0.31 -4.09 8.29
N LEU A 265 0.49 -3.13 7.81
CA LEU A 265 0.35 -2.55 6.47
C LEU A 265 0.57 -3.59 5.39
N LEU A 266 1.64 -4.39 5.49
CA LEU A 266 1.93 -5.45 4.52
C LEU A 266 0.83 -6.54 4.52
N GLU A 267 0.28 -6.89 5.70
CA GLU A 267 -0.89 -7.78 5.79
C GLU A 267 -2.12 -7.18 5.11
N ALA A 268 -2.46 -5.92 5.40
CA ALA A 268 -3.60 -5.25 4.75
C ALA A 268 -3.42 -5.19 3.22
N MET A 269 -2.21 -4.90 2.73
CA MET A 269 -1.92 -4.96 1.29
C MET A 269 -2.12 -6.39 0.76
N ASN A 270 -1.77 -7.43 1.52
CA ASN A 270 -1.95 -8.82 1.11
C ASN A 270 -3.42 -9.26 1.04
N GLU A 271 -4.27 -8.76 1.94
CA GLU A 271 -5.71 -9.06 1.94
C GLU A 271 -6.36 -8.80 0.57
N PHE A 272 -5.89 -7.77 -0.15
CA PHE A 272 -6.42 -7.40 -1.47
C PHE A 272 -5.64 -7.96 -2.65
N ARG A 273 -4.38 -8.37 -2.43
CA ARG A 273 -3.47 -8.77 -3.51
C ARG A 273 -3.25 -10.26 -3.61
N LEU A 274 -3.35 -11.03 -2.53
CA LEU A 274 -3.16 -12.48 -2.58
C LEU A 274 -4.13 -13.13 -3.57
N ASN A 275 -3.61 -14.09 -4.33
CA ASN A 275 -4.29 -14.77 -5.44
C ASN A 275 -4.72 -13.88 -6.62
N GLN A 276 -4.49 -12.56 -6.55
CA GLN A 276 -4.70 -11.67 -7.67
C GLN A 276 -3.57 -11.80 -8.69
N ALA A 277 -3.89 -11.46 -9.93
CA ALA A 277 -2.96 -11.50 -11.04
C ALA A 277 -1.78 -10.53 -10.84
N CYS A 278 -0.61 -10.97 -11.30
CA CYS A 278 0.63 -10.21 -11.22
C CYS A 278 1.56 -10.51 -12.40
N LEU A 279 2.54 -9.62 -12.57
CA LEU A 279 3.69 -9.83 -13.43
C LEU A 279 4.84 -10.36 -12.58
N CYS A 280 5.39 -11.52 -12.96
CA CYS A 280 6.51 -12.10 -12.26
C CYS A 280 7.78 -11.23 -12.38
N GLN A 281 8.63 -11.28 -11.36
CA GLN A 281 9.72 -10.31 -11.16
C GLN A 281 10.76 -10.27 -12.30
N TYR A 282 10.98 -11.38 -12.99
CA TYR A 282 12.02 -11.49 -14.01
C TYR A 282 11.44 -11.38 -15.40
N ALA A 283 12.05 -10.54 -16.22
CA ALA A 283 11.73 -10.46 -17.63
C ALA A 283 12.05 -11.79 -18.33
N MET A 284 11.21 -12.16 -19.29
CA MET A 284 11.38 -13.33 -20.14
C MET A 284 11.87 -12.94 -21.55
N PRO A 285 12.46 -13.88 -22.30
CA PRO A 285 12.78 -13.66 -23.72
C PRO A 285 11.53 -13.30 -24.53
N VAL A 286 11.73 -12.63 -25.66
CA VAL A 286 10.65 -12.27 -26.60
C VAL A 286 9.95 -13.54 -27.10
N PRO A 287 8.63 -13.70 -26.87
CA PRO A 287 7.88 -14.83 -27.40
C PRO A 287 7.94 -14.89 -28.93
N PRO A 288 7.94 -16.09 -29.56
CA PRO A 288 7.92 -16.22 -31.01
C PRO A 288 6.76 -15.48 -31.68
N SER A 289 5.58 -15.52 -31.09
CA SER A 289 4.37 -14.81 -31.52
C SER A 289 4.50 -13.28 -31.53
N ALA A 290 5.51 -12.75 -30.83
CA ALA A 290 5.74 -11.32 -30.68
C ALA A 290 6.83 -10.76 -31.60
N GLN A 291 7.62 -11.61 -32.26
CA GLN A 291 8.81 -11.18 -33.02
C GLN A 291 8.48 -10.21 -34.16
N ASP A 292 7.31 -10.37 -34.79
CA ASP A 292 6.93 -9.59 -35.97
C ASP A 292 6.42 -8.19 -35.61
N TRP A 293 5.66 -8.05 -34.53
CA TRP A 293 5.05 -6.77 -34.15
C TRP A 293 5.82 -5.99 -33.08
N ILE A 294 6.73 -6.62 -32.33
CA ILE A 294 7.45 -5.94 -31.24
C ILE A 294 8.27 -4.74 -31.74
N LYS A 295 8.80 -4.82 -32.96
CA LYS A 295 9.54 -3.72 -33.60
C LYS A 295 8.67 -2.48 -33.79
N LEU A 296 7.39 -2.65 -34.10
CA LEU A 296 6.44 -1.54 -34.23
C LEU A 296 6.21 -0.86 -32.89
N TYR A 297 6.11 -1.64 -31.81
CA TYR A 297 5.95 -1.10 -30.46
C TYR A 297 7.20 -0.37 -29.98
N GLN A 298 8.39 -0.85 -30.33
CA GLN A 298 9.65 -0.18 -30.02
C GLN A 298 9.84 1.13 -30.81
N GLN A 299 9.31 1.20 -32.04
CA GLN A 299 9.33 2.40 -32.88
C GLN A 299 8.28 3.46 -32.46
N ASP A 300 7.19 3.04 -31.81
CA ASP A 300 6.16 3.92 -31.23
C ASP A 300 6.15 3.79 -29.70
N PRO A 301 7.05 4.50 -28.99
CA PRO A 301 7.33 4.30 -27.57
C PRO A 301 6.25 4.84 -26.62
N LYS A 302 4.99 4.54 -26.93
CA LYS A 302 3.84 4.87 -26.10
C LYS A 302 3.72 3.87 -24.94
N PRO A 303 3.40 4.36 -23.73
CA PRO A 303 3.07 3.55 -22.58
C PRO A 303 1.96 2.57 -22.86
N ARG A 304 2.23 1.28 -22.63
CA ARG A 304 1.27 0.21 -22.89
C ARG A 304 1.54 -1.02 -22.05
N ILE A 305 0.49 -1.79 -21.83
CA ILE A 305 0.56 -3.20 -21.42
C ILE A 305 -0.22 -4.04 -22.42
N HIS A 306 0.40 -5.10 -22.91
CA HIS A 306 -0.23 -6.09 -23.77
C HIS A 306 -0.13 -7.46 -23.09
N VAL A 307 -1.28 -8.01 -22.70
CA VAL A 307 -1.37 -9.34 -22.08
C VAL A 307 -1.91 -10.36 -23.07
N ASN A 308 -1.27 -11.52 -23.14
CA ASN A 308 -1.75 -12.67 -23.87
C ASN A 308 -2.01 -13.84 -22.90
N LEU A 309 -3.29 -14.20 -22.73
CA LEU A 309 -3.73 -15.27 -21.83
C LEU A 309 -3.60 -16.67 -22.48
N GLN A 310 -3.40 -16.78 -23.78
CA GLN A 310 -3.14 -18.08 -24.39
C GLN A 310 -1.70 -18.53 -24.11
N GLU A 311 -0.75 -17.61 -24.23
CA GLU A 311 0.68 -17.86 -24.08
C GLU A 311 1.24 -17.45 -22.71
N GLN A 312 0.40 -16.88 -21.83
CA GLN A 312 0.70 -16.59 -20.42
C GLN A 312 1.84 -15.60 -20.20
N TRP A 313 1.87 -14.52 -20.99
CA TRP A 313 2.82 -13.42 -20.82
C TRP A 313 2.14 -12.05 -20.89
N ALA A 314 2.81 -11.04 -20.34
CA ALA A 314 2.51 -9.64 -20.57
C ALA A 314 3.74 -8.89 -21.07
N TYR A 315 3.58 -8.09 -22.10
CA TYR A 315 4.54 -7.07 -22.51
C TYR A 315 4.19 -5.75 -21.84
N VAL A 316 5.13 -5.16 -21.11
CA VAL A 316 4.98 -3.83 -20.51
C VAL A 316 6.01 -2.90 -21.12
N GLN A 317 5.56 -1.74 -21.58
CA GLN A 317 6.42 -0.71 -22.14
C GLN A 317 6.20 0.61 -21.42
N CYS A 318 7.31 1.12 -20.88
CA CYS A 318 7.39 2.41 -20.22
C CYS A 318 8.34 3.28 -21.04
N GLY A 319 7.78 4.16 -21.87
CA GLY A 319 8.56 4.97 -22.81
C GLY A 319 9.27 4.12 -23.87
N THR A 320 10.59 4.31 -24.01
CA THR A 320 11.41 3.65 -25.05
C THR A 320 11.80 2.21 -24.72
N THR A 321 11.59 1.77 -23.48
CA THR A 321 11.94 0.42 -23.03
C THR A 321 10.68 -0.42 -22.78
N GLY A 322 10.69 -1.66 -23.24
CA GLY A 322 9.63 -2.62 -22.92
C GLY A 322 10.17 -4.03 -22.76
N TYR A 323 9.51 -4.79 -21.89
CA TYR A 323 9.93 -6.13 -21.46
C TYR A 323 8.73 -7.06 -21.38
N PHE A 324 8.98 -8.35 -21.62
CA PHE A 324 8.00 -9.41 -21.43
C PHE A 324 8.14 -9.97 -20.02
N PHE A 325 7.02 -10.30 -19.38
CA PHE A 325 6.97 -10.91 -18.07
C PHE A 325 6.01 -12.11 -18.10
N PRO A 326 6.35 -13.22 -17.42
CA PRO A 326 5.40 -14.29 -17.24
C PRO A 326 4.26 -13.85 -16.33
N LEU A 327 3.06 -14.36 -16.61
CA LEU A 327 1.90 -14.14 -15.77
C LEU A 327 1.95 -15.02 -14.52
N GLY A 328 1.44 -14.48 -13.42
CA GLY A 328 1.40 -15.18 -12.15
C GLY A 328 0.29 -14.71 -11.22
N LYS A 329 0.26 -15.32 -10.04
CA LYS A 329 -0.57 -14.90 -8.92
C LYS A 329 0.31 -14.55 -7.73
N TRP A 330 -0.09 -13.52 -7.02
CA TRP A 330 0.56 -13.15 -5.77
C TRP A 330 0.34 -14.25 -4.73
N GLN A 331 1.42 -14.75 -4.16
CA GLN A 331 1.41 -15.72 -3.09
C GLN A 331 2.34 -15.28 -1.96
N ARG A 332 2.09 -15.77 -0.75
CA ARG A 332 3.01 -15.54 0.37
C ARG A 332 4.37 -16.17 0.06
N LYS A 333 5.44 -15.46 0.38
CA LYS A 333 6.81 -15.97 0.29
C LYS A 333 6.93 -17.16 1.24
N ILE A 334 7.46 -18.28 0.75
CA ILE A 334 7.74 -19.43 1.61
C ILE A 334 8.90 -19.02 2.53
N LYS A 335 8.75 -19.20 3.85
CA LYS A 335 9.88 -19.04 4.79
C LYS A 335 10.86 -20.18 4.49
N GLY A 336 12.03 -19.82 3.97
CA GLY A 336 13.13 -20.75 3.69
C GLY A 336 13.85 -21.18 4.95
#